data_AF-A0A0F7FUF7-F1
#
_entry.id   AF-A0A0F7FUF7-F1
#
_cell.length_a   1.000
_cell.length_b   1.000
_cell.length_c   1.000
_cell.angle_alpha   90.00
_cell.angle_beta   90.00
_cell.angle_gamma   90.00
#
_symmetry.space_group_name_H-M   'P 1'
#
loop_
_entity.id
_entity.type
_entity.pdbx_description
1 polymer ?
#
loop_
_entity_poly.entity_id
_entity_poly.type
_entity_poly.pdbx_seq_one_letter_code
_entity_poly.pdbx_strand_id
1 'polypeptide(L)'
;MFVVGGGVLAALAVGTVVALAIVQQDGGSDGQAGGDSGGQTADTSTDATASPTADPSFEETRLPPLPKPREFIADADKDLAPFTADEFYAGETMTVEGREYTKTGTDATEDCTEGVSAELGAVLTEHGCVALLRATFTGSGAAVTVGVAQFPSEDDAVAANAAYTRNLLPLTAGDSPEFCQRGGCRTTTNQVGRYAYFTIAGNSDGTPDSGDGTVAQQAARDGNDHAFSRIILRGETQASASASALVEERRNNS
;
A
#
# COMPACT_ATOMS: atom_id res chain seq x y z
N MET A 1 5.26 -55.24 10.94
CA MET A 1 5.78 -54.98 9.58
C MET A 1 4.91 -53.86 9.02
N PHE A 2 5.25 -52.57 8.94
CA PHE A 2 6.48 -51.76 8.92
C PHE A 2 6.20 -50.44 9.68
N VAL A 3 7.07 -50.00 10.60
CA VAL A 3 8.06 -48.90 10.50
C VAL A 3 7.60 -47.57 11.11
N VAL A 4 8.30 -47.24 12.19
CA VAL A 4 8.45 -45.94 12.84
C VAL A 4 9.25 -45.01 11.93
N GLY A 5 8.79 -43.77 11.74
CA GLY A 5 9.60 -42.63 11.31
C GLY A 5 8.84 -41.37 11.75
N GLY A 6 9.34 -40.46 12.56
CA GLY A 6 10.71 -39.96 12.66
C GLY A 6 10.75 -38.60 11.96
N GLY A 7 10.32 -37.53 12.65
CA GLY A 7 10.31 -36.17 12.12
C GLY A 7 10.69 -35.17 13.20
N VAL A 8 11.96 -34.75 13.20
CA VAL A 8 12.51 -33.68 14.04
C VAL A 8 12.17 -32.34 13.36
N LEU A 9 11.36 -31.50 14.00
CA LEU A 9 11.15 -30.11 13.58
C LEU A 9 12.29 -29.25 14.14
N ALA A 10 13.22 -28.86 13.27
CA ALA A 10 14.24 -27.87 13.59
C ALA A 10 13.64 -26.47 13.49
N ALA A 11 13.46 -25.80 14.62
CA ALA A 11 13.09 -24.38 14.67
C ALA A 11 14.33 -23.53 14.39
N LEU A 12 14.39 -22.90 13.22
CA LEU A 12 15.37 -21.85 12.92
C LEU A 12 14.76 -20.50 13.29
N ALA A 13 15.08 -20.03 14.49
CA ALA A 13 14.81 -18.66 14.92
C ALA A 13 16.00 -17.78 14.48
N VAL A 14 15.81 -16.94 13.46
CA VAL A 14 16.78 -15.89 13.12
C VAL A 14 16.26 -14.58 13.73
N GLY A 15 16.77 -14.26 14.92
CA GLY A 15 16.56 -12.96 15.56
C GLY A 15 17.78 -12.08 15.34
N THR A 16 17.67 -11.05 14.48
CA THR A 16 18.68 -9.99 14.40
C THR A 16 18.28 -8.85 15.33
N VAL A 17 18.97 -8.73 16.46
CA VAL A 17 18.86 -7.58 17.36
C VAL A 17 19.79 -6.48 16.81
N VAL A 18 19.22 -5.36 16.37
CA VAL A 18 19.99 -4.18 15.98
C VAL A 18 20.18 -3.31 17.22
N ALA A 19 21.43 -3.22 17.71
CA ALA A 19 21.80 -2.28 18.75
C ALA A 19 22.15 -0.91 18.12
N LEU A 20 21.30 0.09 18.32
CA LEU A 20 21.62 1.48 18.00
C LEU A 20 22.39 2.07 19.19
N ALA A 21 23.71 2.20 19.05
CA ALA A 21 24.53 2.98 19.98
C ALA A 21 24.45 4.46 19.59
N ILE A 22 23.69 5.24 20.36
CA ILE A 22 23.67 6.70 20.25
C ILE A 22 24.83 7.23 21.09
N VAL A 23 25.92 7.67 20.45
CA VAL A 23 26.94 8.48 21.14
C VAL A 23 26.37 9.88 21.29
N GLN A 24 25.92 10.19 22.50
CA GLN A 24 25.73 11.55 22.98
C GLN A 24 27.11 12.08 23.37
N GLN A 25 27.58 13.15 22.71
CA GLN A 25 28.63 13.98 23.25
C GLN A 25 28.04 15.37 23.48
N ASP A 26 27.59 15.54 24.71
CA ASP A 26 27.11 16.79 25.31
C ASP A 26 28.28 17.75 25.49
N GLY A 27 27.97 19.05 25.43
CA GLY A 27 28.93 20.14 25.39
C GLY A 27 29.65 20.42 26.71
N GLY A 28 30.60 21.35 26.65
CA GLY A 28 31.27 21.89 27.85
C GLY A 28 32.43 22.80 27.50
N SER A 29 32.17 24.10 27.56
CA SER A 29 33.09 25.21 27.29
C SER A 29 34.12 25.46 28.40
N ASP A 30 35.17 26.16 27.97
CA ASP A 30 35.98 27.16 28.67
C ASP A 30 36.98 26.77 29.77
N GLY A 31 38.23 27.16 29.50
CA GLY A 31 39.16 27.59 30.52
C GLY A 31 40.61 27.39 30.14
N GLN A 32 41.25 28.41 29.53
CA GLN A 32 42.69 28.59 29.77
C GLN A 32 43.06 30.07 29.84
N ALA A 33 43.52 30.45 31.03
CA ALA A 33 44.01 31.77 31.39
C ALA A 33 45.41 32.04 30.80
N GLY A 34 45.71 33.32 30.58
CA GLY A 34 47.08 33.81 30.61
C GLY A 34 47.37 35.08 29.79
N GLY A 35 47.49 36.22 30.48
CA GLY A 35 48.54 37.20 30.20
C GLY A 35 48.20 38.39 29.30
N ASP A 36 47.72 39.47 29.90
CA ASP A 36 47.93 40.84 29.40
C ASP A 36 49.37 41.28 29.72
N SER A 37 50.09 41.76 28.73
CA SER A 37 51.35 42.50 28.88
C SER A 37 51.50 43.38 27.64
N GLY A 38 51.43 44.69 27.87
CA GLY A 38 51.35 45.71 26.85
C GLY A 38 52.60 45.90 26.00
N GLY A 39 52.45 46.76 24.99
CA GLY A 39 53.56 47.25 24.19
C GLY A 39 53.09 47.81 22.85
N GLN A 40 52.92 49.13 22.81
CA GLN A 40 52.87 49.91 21.58
C GLN A 40 54.13 49.64 20.73
N THR A 41 53.99 49.53 19.41
CA THR A 41 54.58 50.46 18.42
C THR A 41 54.20 50.03 17.00
N ALA A 42 53.97 51.03 16.16
CA ALA A 42 53.78 50.91 14.72
C ALA A 42 55.04 50.37 14.02
N ASP A 43 54.87 49.64 12.90
CA ASP A 43 55.58 49.98 11.65
C ASP A 43 54.97 49.26 10.42
N THR A 44 54.51 50.08 9.48
CA THR A 44 54.67 50.07 8.02
C THR A 44 54.89 48.74 7.26
N SER A 45 53.92 48.51 6.36
CA SER A 45 54.02 47.95 4.99
C SER A 45 54.77 46.64 4.74
N THR A 46 54.05 45.67 4.18
CA THR A 46 54.42 45.10 2.88
C THR A 46 53.23 44.44 2.20
N ASP A 47 53.02 44.89 0.97
CA ASP A 47 52.14 44.32 -0.04
C ASP A 47 52.48 42.84 -0.25
N ALA A 48 51.49 41.98 -0.04
CA ALA A 48 51.47 40.62 -0.57
C ALA A 48 50.04 40.34 -1.03
N THR A 49 49.79 40.63 -2.30
CA THR A 49 48.64 40.11 -3.04
C THR A 49 48.72 38.58 -3.06
N ALA A 50 48.15 37.93 -2.05
CA ALA A 50 47.82 36.52 -2.13
C ALA A 50 46.55 36.40 -2.98
N SER A 51 46.68 35.84 -4.18
CA SER A 51 45.54 35.43 -4.98
C SER A 51 44.68 34.47 -4.13
N PRO A 52 43.35 34.61 -4.08
CA PRO A 52 42.53 33.61 -3.43
C PRO A 52 42.69 32.31 -4.22
N THR A 53 43.37 31.33 -3.63
CA THR A 53 43.32 29.95 -4.10
C THR A 53 41.83 29.59 -4.09
N ALA A 54 41.28 29.24 -5.25
CA ALA A 54 39.89 28.81 -5.35
C ALA A 54 39.67 27.68 -4.34
N ASP A 55 38.77 27.90 -3.38
CA ASP A 55 38.32 26.83 -2.49
C ASP A 55 37.84 25.65 -3.35
N PRO A 56 38.20 24.41 -3.00
CA PRO A 56 37.69 23.24 -3.71
C PRO A 56 36.17 23.27 -3.62
N SER A 57 35.50 23.42 -4.77
CA SER A 57 34.04 23.37 -4.81
C SER A 57 33.62 21.92 -4.61
N PHE A 58 33.11 21.58 -3.43
CA PHE A 58 32.37 20.35 -3.25
C PHE A 58 31.02 20.52 -3.92
N GLU A 59 30.71 19.67 -4.91
CA GLU A 59 29.35 19.60 -5.43
C GLU A 59 28.41 19.26 -4.28
N GLU A 60 27.42 20.13 -4.07
CA GLU A 60 26.42 19.95 -3.02
C GLU A 60 25.66 18.65 -3.31
N THR A 61 25.92 17.63 -2.49
CA THR A 61 25.29 16.32 -2.67
C THR A 61 23.81 16.44 -2.33
N ARG A 62 22.97 16.59 -3.36
CA ARG A 62 21.51 16.62 -3.18
C ARG A 62 20.99 15.20 -3.03
N LEU A 63 20.26 14.96 -1.94
CA LEU A 63 19.55 13.70 -1.73
C LEU A 63 18.48 13.54 -2.82
N PRO A 64 18.35 12.37 -3.46
CA PRO A 64 17.23 12.11 -4.35
C PRO A 64 15.90 12.30 -3.59
N PRO A 65 14.85 12.77 -4.27
CA PRO A 65 13.55 12.95 -3.64
C PRO A 65 13.04 11.62 -3.09
N LEU A 66 12.43 11.64 -1.90
CA LEU A 66 11.86 10.43 -1.31
C LEU A 66 10.70 9.91 -2.19
N PRO A 67 10.67 8.60 -2.48
CA PRO A 67 9.56 8.00 -3.22
C PRO A 67 8.22 8.21 -2.49
N LYS A 68 7.17 8.60 -3.21
CA LYS A 68 5.84 8.85 -2.64
C LYS A 68 4.89 7.69 -2.92
N PRO A 69 4.19 7.13 -1.91
CA PRO A 69 3.29 5.98 -2.09
C PRO A 69 2.27 6.13 -3.22
N ARG A 70 1.65 7.31 -3.35
CA ARG A 70 0.64 7.57 -4.39
C ARG A 70 1.20 7.42 -5.82
N GLU A 71 2.47 7.74 -6.03
CA GLU A 71 3.07 7.63 -7.36
C GLU A 71 3.22 6.18 -7.80
N PHE A 72 3.37 5.23 -6.86
CA PHE A 72 3.49 3.81 -7.19
C PHE A 72 2.18 3.20 -7.65
N ILE A 73 1.05 3.62 -7.10
CA ILE A 73 -0.26 3.08 -7.49
C ILE A 73 -0.89 3.82 -8.68
N ALA A 74 -0.32 4.95 -9.09
CA ALA A 74 -0.78 5.74 -10.24
C ALA A 74 -0.06 5.37 -11.54
N ASP A 75 1.16 4.83 -11.44
CA ASP A 75 2.08 4.63 -12.56
C ASP A 75 2.39 3.13 -12.75
N ALA A 76 2.12 2.64 -13.96
CA ALA A 76 2.36 1.24 -14.35
C ALA A 76 3.81 0.80 -14.13
N ASP A 77 4.75 1.68 -14.44
CA ASP A 77 6.17 1.37 -14.45
C ASP A 77 6.74 1.29 -13.02
N LYS A 78 5.99 1.83 -12.05
CA LYS A 78 6.33 1.79 -10.63
C LYS A 78 5.55 0.70 -9.89
N ASP A 79 4.35 0.36 -10.36
CA ASP A 79 3.46 -0.60 -9.72
C ASP A 79 3.80 -2.07 -10.06
N LEU A 80 4.96 -2.54 -9.59
CA LEU A 80 5.54 -3.81 -9.99
C LEU A 80 5.22 -4.98 -9.07
N ALA A 81 4.55 -4.75 -7.93
CA ALA A 81 4.15 -5.84 -7.04
C ALA A 81 3.20 -6.81 -7.74
N PRO A 82 3.22 -8.13 -7.47
CA PRO A 82 2.26 -9.05 -8.05
C PRO A 82 0.81 -8.63 -7.73
N PHE A 83 -0.09 -8.71 -8.69
CA PHE A 83 -1.51 -8.41 -8.49
C PHE A 83 -2.31 -9.71 -8.44
N THR A 84 -2.21 -10.41 -7.31
CA THR A 84 -2.86 -11.71 -7.07
C THR A 84 -3.83 -11.60 -5.89
N ALA A 85 -4.90 -12.42 -5.88
CA ALA A 85 -5.90 -12.36 -4.82
C ALA A 85 -5.32 -12.73 -3.44
N ASP A 86 -4.42 -13.69 -3.37
CA ASP A 86 -3.81 -14.14 -2.10
C ASP A 86 -2.92 -13.08 -1.47
N GLU A 87 -2.14 -12.35 -2.26
CA GLU A 87 -1.31 -11.26 -1.77
C GLU A 87 -2.15 -10.01 -1.48
N PHE A 88 -3.03 -9.63 -2.41
CA PHE A 88 -3.84 -8.43 -2.29
C PHE A 88 -4.86 -8.52 -1.15
N TYR A 89 -5.44 -9.70 -0.90
CA TYR A 89 -6.35 -9.99 0.22
C TYR A 89 -5.71 -10.90 1.27
N ALA A 90 -4.39 -10.78 1.48
CA ALA A 90 -3.66 -11.56 2.49
C ALA A 90 -4.30 -11.49 3.88
N GLY A 91 -4.23 -12.62 4.59
CA GLY A 91 -4.89 -12.85 5.88
C GLY A 91 -6.25 -13.55 5.72
N GLU A 92 -6.73 -14.12 6.82
CA GLU A 92 -8.01 -14.84 6.87
C GLU A 92 -9.20 -13.93 7.20
N THR A 93 -8.94 -12.70 7.61
CA THR A 93 -9.96 -11.75 8.06
C THR A 93 -9.75 -10.36 7.49
N MET A 94 -10.86 -9.68 7.24
CA MET A 94 -10.94 -8.23 7.05
C MET A 94 -11.42 -7.61 8.37
N THR A 95 -10.63 -6.68 8.93
CA THR A 95 -11.01 -5.94 10.13
C THR A 95 -11.12 -4.45 9.81
N VAL A 96 -12.30 -3.86 10.06
CA VAL A 96 -12.56 -2.43 9.82
C VAL A 96 -13.17 -1.84 11.09
N GLU A 97 -12.47 -0.90 11.72
CA GLU A 97 -12.88 -0.25 12.98
C GLU A 97 -13.37 -1.24 14.06
N GLY A 98 -12.66 -2.37 14.21
CA GLY A 98 -12.99 -3.41 15.19
C GLY A 98 -14.10 -4.38 14.78
N ARG A 99 -14.69 -4.24 13.59
CA ARG A 99 -15.61 -5.22 13.00
C ARG A 99 -14.82 -6.23 12.19
N GLU A 100 -15.00 -7.51 12.50
CA GLU A 100 -14.28 -8.61 11.84
C GLU A 100 -15.19 -9.35 10.84
N TYR A 101 -14.64 -9.64 9.67
CA TYR A 101 -15.27 -10.43 8.63
C TYR A 101 -14.29 -11.52 8.20
N THR A 102 -14.74 -12.78 8.20
CA THR A 102 -13.93 -13.92 7.75
C THR A 102 -13.94 -14.00 6.23
N LYS A 103 -12.77 -14.15 5.61
CA LYS A 103 -12.63 -14.40 4.18
C LYS A 103 -13.12 -15.82 3.87
N THR A 104 -14.02 -15.94 2.90
CA THR A 104 -14.70 -17.20 2.57
C THR A 104 -14.49 -17.67 1.13
N GLY A 105 -14.01 -16.77 0.27
CA GLY A 105 -13.66 -17.08 -1.11
C GLY A 105 -12.81 -15.97 -1.72
N THR A 106 -11.94 -16.35 -2.64
CA THR A 106 -11.13 -15.44 -3.47
C THR A 106 -11.21 -15.89 -4.92
N ASP A 107 -11.01 -14.94 -5.83
CA ASP A 107 -10.98 -15.19 -7.27
C ASP A 107 -10.09 -14.14 -7.94
N ALA A 108 -9.46 -14.52 -9.05
CA ALA A 108 -8.58 -13.66 -9.83
C ALA A 108 -8.68 -14.01 -11.31
N THR A 109 -8.86 -13.00 -12.15
CA THR A 109 -9.00 -13.19 -13.60
C THR A 109 -8.38 -12.01 -14.36
N GLU A 110 -7.83 -12.30 -15.54
CA GLU A 110 -7.42 -11.29 -16.52
C GLU A 110 -8.60 -10.92 -17.44
N ASP A 111 -9.66 -11.74 -17.49
CA ASP A 111 -10.90 -11.38 -18.15
C ASP A 111 -11.81 -10.61 -17.18
N CYS A 112 -11.67 -9.28 -17.20
CA CYS A 112 -12.46 -8.39 -16.34
C CYS A 112 -13.98 -8.43 -16.59
N THR A 113 -14.47 -9.17 -17.59
CA THR A 113 -15.91 -9.41 -17.78
C THR A 113 -16.44 -10.53 -16.89
N GLU A 114 -15.56 -11.37 -16.34
CA GLU A 114 -15.94 -12.42 -15.42
C GLU A 114 -16.28 -11.85 -14.04
N GLY A 115 -17.40 -12.31 -13.47
CA GLY A 115 -17.76 -11.90 -12.11
C GLY A 115 -18.37 -10.52 -11.96
N VAL A 116 -18.76 -9.89 -13.07
CA VAL A 116 -19.46 -8.61 -13.13
C VAL A 116 -20.71 -8.73 -14.00
N SER A 117 -21.66 -7.80 -13.86
CA SER A 117 -22.76 -7.69 -14.83
C SER A 117 -22.21 -7.36 -16.23
N ALA A 118 -22.93 -7.76 -17.29
CA ALA A 118 -22.51 -7.50 -18.67
C ALA A 118 -22.23 -6.03 -18.96
N GLU A 119 -23.03 -5.12 -18.39
CA GLU A 119 -22.86 -3.68 -18.56
C GLU A 119 -21.60 -3.16 -17.86
N LEU A 120 -21.31 -3.64 -16.64
CA LEU A 120 -20.06 -3.31 -15.96
C LEU A 120 -18.85 -3.91 -16.70
N GLY A 121 -18.96 -5.15 -17.17
CA GLY A 121 -17.92 -5.79 -17.98
C GLY A 121 -17.59 -4.98 -19.23
N ALA A 122 -18.60 -4.46 -19.93
CA ALA A 122 -18.39 -3.58 -21.07
C ALA A 122 -17.61 -2.30 -20.70
N VAL A 123 -17.94 -1.65 -19.58
CA VAL A 123 -17.21 -0.47 -19.08
C VAL A 123 -15.76 -0.83 -18.72
N LEU A 124 -15.54 -1.94 -18.02
CA LEU A 124 -14.19 -2.38 -17.65
C LEU A 124 -13.34 -2.67 -18.90
N THR A 125 -13.91 -3.34 -19.90
CA THR A 125 -13.24 -3.61 -21.18
C THR A 125 -12.97 -2.32 -21.96
N GLU A 126 -13.92 -1.40 -22.03
CA GLU A 126 -13.79 -0.12 -22.75
C GLU A 126 -12.60 0.70 -22.25
N HIS A 127 -12.37 0.69 -20.93
CA HIS A 127 -11.26 1.41 -20.30
C HIS A 127 -10.01 0.55 -20.09
N GLY A 128 -9.95 -0.64 -20.68
CA GLY A 128 -8.73 -1.44 -20.73
C GLY A 128 -8.34 -2.12 -19.43
N CYS A 129 -9.31 -2.50 -18.60
CA CYS A 129 -9.05 -3.32 -17.41
C CYS A 129 -8.18 -4.53 -17.76
N VAL A 130 -7.12 -4.74 -16.98
CA VAL A 130 -6.12 -5.80 -17.24
C VAL A 130 -6.26 -6.98 -16.29
N ALA A 131 -6.84 -6.76 -15.12
CA ALA A 131 -7.08 -7.80 -14.14
C ALA A 131 -8.18 -7.38 -13.15
N LEU A 132 -8.95 -8.36 -12.68
CA LEU A 132 -9.95 -8.21 -11.64
C LEU A 132 -9.68 -9.23 -10.52
N LEU A 133 -9.47 -8.72 -9.31
CA LEU A 133 -9.40 -9.54 -8.10
C LEU A 133 -10.72 -9.42 -7.34
N ARG A 134 -11.18 -10.53 -6.75
CA ARG A 134 -12.36 -10.54 -5.90
C ARG A 134 -12.10 -11.34 -4.63
N ALA A 135 -12.73 -10.91 -3.54
CA ALA A 135 -12.80 -11.68 -2.30
C ALA A 135 -14.16 -11.49 -1.63
N THR A 136 -14.70 -12.57 -1.07
CA THR A 136 -15.93 -12.51 -0.26
C THR A 136 -15.59 -12.67 1.21
N PHE A 137 -16.14 -11.77 2.02
CA PHE A 137 -16.02 -11.76 3.47
C PHE A 137 -17.39 -11.86 4.13
N THR A 138 -17.49 -12.61 5.23
CA THR A 138 -18.73 -12.81 6.00
C THR A 138 -18.53 -12.44 7.47
N GLY A 139 -19.48 -11.71 8.03
CA GLY A 139 -19.42 -11.28 9.42
C GLY A 139 -20.68 -10.53 9.83
N SER A 140 -21.05 -10.63 11.10
CA SER A 140 -22.19 -9.88 11.67
C SER A 140 -23.52 -10.02 10.91
N GLY A 141 -23.79 -11.20 10.32
CA GLY A 141 -25.00 -11.47 9.54
C GLY A 141 -25.00 -10.92 8.11
N ALA A 142 -23.88 -10.39 7.62
CA ALA A 142 -23.71 -9.92 6.26
C ALA A 142 -22.64 -10.73 5.51
N ALA A 143 -22.78 -10.75 4.19
CA ALA A 143 -21.75 -11.18 3.25
C ALA A 143 -21.44 -10.01 2.30
N VAL A 144 -20.17 -9.78 2.01
CA VAL A 144 -19.70 -8.75 1.08
C VAL A 144 -18.65 -9.31 0.15
N THR A 145 -18.85 -9.17 -1.15
CA THR A 145 -17.79 -9.35 -2.15
C THR A 145 -17.17 -8.00 -2.44
N VAL A 146 -15.85 -7.92 -2.31
CA VAL A 146 -15.02 -6.79 -2.68
C VAL A 146 -14.30 -7.15 -3.97
N GLY A 147 -14.40 -6.30 -4.99
CA GLY A 147 -13.70 -6.45 -6.26
C GLY A 147 -12.77 -5.27 -6.52
N VAL A 148 -11.57 -5.53 -7.03
CA VAL A 148 -10.60 -4.50 -7.40
C VAL A 148 -10.12 -4.76 -8.83
N ALA A 149 -10.43 -3.84 -9.73
CA ALA A 149 -9.99 -3.84 -11.12
C ALA A 149 -8.73 -2.99 -11.26
N GLN A 150 -7.72 -3.52 -11.93
CA GLN A 150 -6.49 -2.81 -12.30
C GLN A 150 -6.58 -2.32 -13.74
N PHE A 151 -6.10 -1.10 -13.98
CA PHE A 151 -6.11 -0.42 -15.28
C PHE A 151 -4.70 -0.02 -15.72
N PRO A 152 -4.51 0.34 -17.00
CA PRO A 152 -3.23 0.80 -17.53
C PRO A 152 -2.81 2.17 -16.97
N SER A 153 -3.74 3.01 -16.53
CA SER A 153 -3.43 4.32 -15.95
C SER A 153 -4.46 4.76 -14.90
N GLU A 154 -4.10 5.80 -14.12
CA GLU A 154 -5.05 6.47 -13.24
C GLU A 154 -6.22 7.09 -14.01
N ASP A 155 -5.96 7.67 -15.19
CA ASP A 155 -7.01 8.27 -16.03
C ASP A 155 -8.02 7.23 -16.54
N ASP A 156 -7.57 6.04 -16.91
CA ASP A 156 -8.44 4.93 -17.32
C ASP A 156 -9.33 4.46 -16.16
N ALA A 157 -8.76 4.33 -14.96
CA ALA A 157 -9.52 3.96 -13.77
C ALA A 157 -10.54 5.03 -13.37
N VAL A 158 -10.19 6.32 -13.49
CA VAL A 158 -11.11 7.44 -13.27
C VAL A 158 -12.25 7.40 -14.27
N ALA A 159 -11.95 7.19 -15.55
CA ALA A 159 -12.96 7.12 -16.59
C ALA A 159 -13.92 5.93 -16.38
N ALA A 160 -13.39 4.74 -16.05
CA ALA A 160 -14.19 3.57 -15.73
C ALA A 160 -15.09 3.78 -14.51
N ASN A 161 -14.58 4.44 -13.46
CA ASN A 161 -15.38 4.79 -12.29
C ASN A 161 -16.51 5.76 -12.63
N ALA A 162 -16.22 6.79 -13.43
CA ALA A 162 -17.22 7.76 -13.87
C ALA A 162 -18.30 7.14 -14.77
N ALA A 163 -17.95 6.15 -15.57
CA ALA A 163 -18.85 5.40 -16.43
C ALA A 163 -19.55 4.22 -15.71
N TYR A 164 -19.31 4.04 -14.41
CA TYR A 164 -19.84 2.91 -13.65
C TYR A 164 -21.34 2.74 -13.82
N THR A 165 -21.73 1.51 -14.14
CA THR A 165 -23.12 1.10 -14.24
C THR A 165 -23.28 -0.32 -13.75
N ARG A 166 -24.45 -0.62 -13.18
CA ARG A 166 -24.79 -1.93 -12.62
C ARG A 166 -23.74 -2.41 -11.62
N ASN A 167 -23.54 -3.71 -11.44
CA ASN A 167 -22.94 -4.23 -10.21
C ASN A 167 -21.86 -5.29 -10.48
N LEU A 168 -20.89 -5.34 -9.56
CA LEU A 168 -20.13 -6.53 -9.26
C LEU A 168 -21.09 -7.69 -8.92
N LEU A 169 -20.77 -8.92 -9.34
CA LEU A 169 -21.57 -10.09 -8.96
C LEU A 169 -21.03 -10.70 -7.66
N PRO A 170 -21.91 -11.23 -6.80
CA PRO A 170 -21.49 -11.97 -5.61
C PRO A 170 -20.55 -13.12 -6.00
N LEU A 171 -19.42 -13.23 -5.30
CA LEU A 171 -18.55 -14.40 -5.40
C LEU A 171 -19.01 -15.41 -4.34
N THR A 172 -19.68 -16.47 -4.79
CA THR A 172 -20.25 -17.55 -3.96
C THR A 172 -19.41 -18.83 -4.02
N ALA A 173 -18.08 -18.69 -4.08
CA ALA A 173 -17.14 -19.81 -4.12
C ALA A 173 -16.66 -20.20 -2.72
N GLY A 174 -16.13 -21.41 -2.56
CA GLY A 174 -15.62 -21.89 -1.26
C GLY A 174 -16.72 -21.98 -0.21
N ASP A 175 -16.51 -21.34 0.94
CA ASP A 175 -17.45 -21.31 2.07
C ASP A 175 -18.39 -20.10 2.02
N SER A 176 -18.37 -19.32 0.93
CA SER A 176 -19.21 -18.13 0.80
C SER A 176 -20.69 -18.50 0.70
N PRO A 177 -21.58 -17.87 1.48
CA PRO A 177 -23.01 -18.11 1.39
C PRO A 177 -23.57 -17.59 0.07
N GLU A 178 -24.74 -18.10 -0.32
CA GLU A 178 -25.54 -17.46 -1.35
C GLU A 178 -26.16 -16.18 -0.79
N PHE A 179 -25.82 -15.03 -1.37
CA PHE A 179 -26.43 -13.75 -1.02
C PHE A 179 -26.82 -13.00 -2.29
N CYS A 180 -27.65 -11.96 -2.14
CA CYS A 180 -28.01 -11.06 -3.24
C CYS A 180 -28.87 -11.63 -4.39
N GLN A 181 -29.18 -12.93 -4.40
CA GLN A 181 -30.01 -13.56 -5.44
C GLN A 181 -31.44 -13.04 -5.48
N ARG A 182 -31.96 -12.58 -4.34
CA ARG A 182 -33.34 -12.10 -4.18
C ARG A 182 -33.47 -10.58 -4.31
N GLY A 183 -32.40 -9.89 -4.75
CA GLY A 183 -32.32 -8.43 -4.79
C GLY A 183 -32.09 -7.82 -3.40
N GLY A 184 -32.20 -6.49 -3.31
CA GLY A 184 -31.93 -5.75 -2.07
C GLY A 184 -30.45 -5.78 -1.68
N CYS A 185 -29.55 -5.61 -2.65
CA CYS A 185 -28.12 -5.56 -2.41
C CYS A 185 -27.64 -4.13 -2.20
N ARG A 186 -26.56 -3.98 -1.43
CA ARG A 186 -25.85 -2.72 -1.26
C ARG A 186 -24.57 -2.76 -2.04
N THR A 187 -24.30 -1.71 -2.79
CA THR A 187 -23.10 -1.62 -3.63
C THR A 187 -22.41 -0.30 -3.40
N THR A 188 -21.08 -0.31 -3.52
CA THR A 188 -20.27 0.89 -3.61
C THR A 188 -19.37 0.81 -4.83
N THR A 189 -18.94 1.99 -5.29
CA THR A 189 -17.88 2.11 -6.29
C THR A 189 -17.00 3.29 -5.91
N ASN A 190 -15.69 3.16 -6.08
CA ASN A 190 -14.73 4.22 -5.88
C ASN A 190 -13.42 3.91 -6.66
N GLN A 191 -12.47 4.82 -6.66
CA GLN A 191 -11.22 4.74 -7.41
C GLN A 191 -10.07 5.39 -6.62
N VAL A 192 -8.86 4.83 -6.78
CA VAL A 192 -7.62 5.49 -6.38
C VAL A 192 -6.45 4.96 -7.21
N GLY A 193 -5.63 5.87 -7.75
CA GLY A 193 -4.57 5.49 -8.68
C GLY A 193 -5.14 4.75 -9.89
N ARG A 194 -4.44 3.74 -10.38
CA ARG A 194 -4.88 2.92 -11.51
C ARG A 194 -5.87 1.81 -11.15
N TYR A 195 -6.60 1.97 -10.04
CA TYR A 195 -7.53 0.96 -9.53
C TYR A 195 -8.93 1.53 -9.35
N ALA A 196 -9.92 0.84 -9.90
CA ALA A 196 -11.33 1.03 -9.53
C ALA A 196 -11.78 -0.16 -8.70
N TYR A 197 -12.58 0.09 -7.67
CA TYR A 197 -13.01 -0.96 -6.75
C TYR A 197 -14.49 -0.84 -6.43
N PHE A 198 -15.08 -2.01 -6.20
CA PHE A 198 -16.51 -2.22 -6.17
C PHE A 198 -16.84 -3.12 -4.99
N THR A 199 -18.00 -2.90 -4.40
CA THR A 199 -18.55 -3.86 -3.44
C THR A 199 -19.96 -4.26 -3.81
N ILE A 200 -20.31 -5.49 -3.45
CA ILE A 200 -21.69 -5.93 -3.37
C ILE A 200 -21.88 -6.67 -2.05
N ALA A 201 -22.87 -6.25 -1.27
CA ALA A 201 -23.16 -6.82 0.03
C ALA A 201 -24.66 -7.12 0.19
N GLY A 202 -24.96 -8.14 0.98
CA GLY A 202 -26.31 -8.54 1.36
C GLY A 202 -26.32 -9.26 2.69
N ASN A 203 -27.51 -9.62 3.17
CA ASN A 203 -27.64 -10.47 4.34
C ASN A 203 -27.07 -11.86 4.02
N SER A 204 -26.31 -12.45 4.94
CA SER A 204 -25.67 -13.76 4.73
C SER A 204 -26.67 -14.92 4.70
N ASP A 205 -27.92 -14.68 5.09
CA ASP A 205 -29.03 -15.63 4.97
C ASP A 205 -29.79 -15.52 3.63
N GLY A 206 -29.33 -14.65 2.73
CA GLY A 206 -29.92 -14.42 1.40
C GLY A 206 -31.21 -13.60 1.41
N THR A 207 -31.68 -13.11 2.56
CA THR A 207 -32.85 -12.22 2.62
C THR A 207 -32.52 -10.85 1.98
N PRO A 208 -33.49 -10.20 1.30
CA PRO A 208 -33.26 -8.87 0.75
C PRO A 208 -33.00 -7.84 1.84
N ASP A 209 -32.01 -6.98 1.64
CA ASP A 209 -31.76 -5.84 2.52
C ASP A 209 -32.66 -4.64 2.15
N SER A 210 -33.11 -3.88 3.15
CA SER A 210 -33.95 -2.70 2.95
C SER A 210 -33.79 -1.68 4.09
N GLY A 211 -34.07 -0.40 3.82
CA GLY A 211 -33.89 0.68 4.81
C GLY A 211 -32.48 1.27 4.82
N ASP A 212 -32.07 1.88 5.93
CA ASP A 212 -30.74 2.48 6.12
C ASP A 212 -30.08 1.95 7.39
N GLY A 213 -28.75 2.06 7.48
CA GLY A 213 -27.98 1.61 8.64
C GLY A 213 -27.99 0.11 8.87
N THR A 214 -28.24 -0.66 7.80
CA THR A 214 -28.30 -2.13 7.86
C THR A 214 -26.91 -2.75 7.91
N VAL A 215 -26.82 -4.01 8.35
CA VAL A 215 -25.56 -4.75 8.37
C VAL A 215 -24.96 -4.93 6.98
N ALA A 216 -25.80 -5.10 5.95
CA ALA A 216 -25.35 -5.17 4.56
C ALA A 216 -24.82 -3.82 4.06
N GLN A 217 -25.47 -2.70 4.42
CA GLN A 217 -24.99 -1.36 4.07
C GLN A 217 -23.65 -1.06 4.76
N GLN A 218 -23.49 -1.45 6.01
CA GLN A 218 -22.21 -1.32 6.73
C GLN A 218 -21.13 -2.19 6.07
N ALA A 219 -21.41 -3.46 5.78
CA ALA A 219 -20.44 -4.37 5.17
C ALA A 219 -19.96 -3.88 3.79
N ALA A 220 -20.84 -3.28 2.98
CA ALA A 220 -20.46 -2.66 1.71
C ALA A 220 -19.46 -1.49 1.91
N ARG A 221 -19.68 -0.63 2.90
CA ARG A 221 -18.77 0.47 3.24
C ARG A 221 -17.44 -0.04 3.78
N ASP A 222 -17.48 -1.03 4.68
CA ASP A 222 -16.27 -1.63 5.23
C ASP A 222 -15.44 -2.32 4.14
N GLY A 223 -16.07 -3.03 3.21
CA GLY A 223 -15.39 -3.61 2.06
C GLY A 223 -14.74 -2.57 1.14
N ASN A 224 -15.39 -1.41 0.97
CA ASN A 224 -14.85 -0.29 0.21
C ASN A 224 -13.61 0.31 0.89
N ASP A 225 -13.68 0.54 2.18
CA ASP A 225 -12.58 1.10 2.96
C ASP A 225 -11.42 0.12 3.04
N HIS A 226 -11.71 -1.18 3.16
CA HIS A 226 -10.71 -2.23 3.08
C HIS A 226 -9.98 -2.20 1.73
N ALA A 227 -10.69 -2.19 0.60
CA ALA A 227 -10.07 -2.10 -0.72
C ALA A 227 -9.15 -0.88 -0.84
N PHE A 228 -9.63 0.29 -0.41
CA PHE A 228 -8.83 1.51 -0.37
C PHE A 228 -7.55 1.33 0.46
N SER A 229 -7.66 0.84 1.70
CA SER A 229 -6.50 0.60 2.57
C SER A 229 -5.50 -0.38 1.96
N ARG A 230 -5.96 -1.46 1.29
CA ARG A 230 -5.07 -2.41 0.61
C ARG A 230 -4.32 -1.76 -0.56
N ILE A 231 -4.98 -0.92 -1.34
CA ILE A 231 -4.33 -0.19 -2.46
C ILE A 231 -3.29 0.80 -1.91
N ILE A 232 -3.62 1.56 -0.86
CA ILE A 232 -2.65 2.49 -0.25
C ILE A 232 -1.45 1.73 0.32
N LEU A 233 -1.66 0.63 1.05
CA LEU A 233 -0.61 -0.21 1.62
C LEU A 233 0.32 -0.78 0.53
N ARG A 234 -0.23 -1.14 -0.63
CA ARG A 234 0.55 -1.57 -1.79
C ARG A 234 1.50 -0.48 -2.28
N GLY A 235 1.01 0.77 -2.37
CA GLY A 235 1.85 1.92 -2.72
C GLY A 235 2.93 2.21 -1.67
N GLU A 236 2.59 2.12 -0.39
CA GLU A 236 3.52 2.34 0.72
C GLU A 236 4.64 1.29 0.77
N THR A 237 4.28 0.03 0.52
CA THR A 237 5.22 -1.09 0.52
C THR A 237 6.25 -0.92 -0.60
N GLN A 238 5.80 -0.58 -1.80
CA GLN A 238 6.70 -0.36 -2.94
C GLN A 238 7.57 0.89 -2.75
N ALA A 239 6.99 2.00 -2.27
CA ALA A 239 7.74 3.20 -1.95
C ALA A 239 8.82 2.96 -0.90
N SER A 240 8.50 2.17 0.14
CA SER A 240 9.47 1.79 1.18
C SER A 240 10.59 0.92 0.62
N ALA A 241 10.27 -0.07 -0.22
CA ALA A 241 11.26 -0.90 -0.88
C ALA A 241 12.20 -0.10 -1.78
N SER A 242 11.66 0.84 -2.57
CA SER A 242 12.49 1.75 -3.39
C SER A 242 13.38 2.66 -2.54
N ALA A 243 12.88 3.18 -1.42
CA ALA A 243 13.67 4.00 -0.52
C ALA A 243 14.84 3.20 0.10
N SER A 244 14.60 1.95 0.51
CA SER A 244 15.65 1.06 1.00
C SER A 244 16.73 0.78 -0.04
N ALA A 245 16.35 0.53 -1.30
CA ALA A 245 17.29 0.31 -2.40
C ALA A 245 18.20 1.53 -2.66
N LEU A 246 17.66 2.75 -2.63
CA LEU A 246 18.44 3.98 -2.78
C LEU A 246 19.47 4.18 -1.66
N VAL A 247 19.16 3.74 -0.44
CA VAL A 247 20.09 3.80 0.69
C VAL A 247 21.22 2.78 0.51
N GLU A 248 20.91 1.56 0.06
CA GLU A 248 21.89 0.50 -0.18
C GLU A 248 22.85 0.85 -1.32
N GLU A 249 22.34 1.39 -2.43
CA GLU A 249 23.18 1.83 -3.55
C GLU A 249 24.20 2.90 -3.11
N ARG A 250 23.78 3.88 -2.31
CA ARG A 250 24.71 4.88 -1.76
C ARG A 250 25.75 4.26 -0.83
N ARG A 251 25.35 3.31 0.01
CA ARG A 251 26.29 2.61 0.90
C ARG A 251 27.35 1.85 0.10
N ASN A 252 26.98 1.30 -1.06
CA ASN A 252 27.90 0.57 -1.92
C ASN A 252 28.81 1.48 -2.76
N ASN A 253 28.40 2.74 -2.99
CA ASN A 253 29.15 3.75 -3.73
C ASN A 253 30.00 4.69 -2.83
N SER A 254 30.03 4.47 -1.51
CA SER A 254 30.84 5.22 -0.54
C SER A 254 32.06 4.40 -0.08
#